data_AF-A0A7Y2N242-F1
#
_entry.id   AF-A0A7Y2N242-F1
#
_cell.length_a   1.000
_cell.length_b   1.000
_cell.length_c   1.000
_cell.angle_alpha   90.00
_cell.angle_beta   90.00
_cell.angle_gamma   90.00
#
_symmetry.space_group_name_H-M   'P 1'
#
loop_
_entity.id
_entity.type
_entity.pdbx_description
1 polymer ?
#
loop_
_entity_poly.entity_id
_entity_poly.type
_entity_poly.pdbx_seq_one_letter_code
_entity_poly.pdbx_strand_id
1 'polypeptide(L)'
;MLHHNPRYIFFKWGDDRGPRGSLGQVLTADRSIAVDHTIFPSGAIGYLVSRRPIFNDNGTINHWKTFGRFVLPQDSGAAIKGPGRVDLFMCNDYYAEQAAGSMKEKGSLFFLLPRTEDERLN
;
A
#
# COMPACT_ATOMS: atom_id res chain seq x y z
N MET A 1 19.54 -19.51 -8.48
CA MET A 1 18.94 -18.24 -8.03
C MET A 1 17.46 -18.37 -7.65
N LEU A 2 16.59 -19.05 -8.42
CA LEU A 2 15.19 -19.25 -8.00
C LEU A 2 15.01 -20.26 -6.83
N HIS A 3 15.86 -21.29 -6.74
CA HIS A 3 15.82 -22.31 -5.66
C HIS A 3 16.28 -21.82 -4.28
N HIS A 4 16.75 -20.57 -4.14
CA HIS A 4 17.21 -20.04 -2.85
C HIS A 4 16.06 -19.66 -1.92
N ASN A 5 14.91 -19.27 -2.48
CA ASN A 5 13.70 -19.03 -1.70
C ASN A 5 12.82 -20.28 -1.76
N PRO A 6 12.68 -21.06 -0.67
CA PRO A 6 11.89 -22.30 -0.68
C PRO A 6 10.37 -22.06 -0.74
N ARG A 7 9.92 -20.79 -0.67
CA ARG A 7 8.48 -20.46 -0.72
C ARG A 7 7.92 -20.70 -2.12
N TYR A 8 6.83 -21.44 -2.16
CA TYR A 8 5.99 -21.61 -3.35
C TYR A 8 4.63 -20.97 -3.11
N ILE A 9 4.12 -20.25 -4.12
CA ILE A 9 2.79 -19.64 -4.09
C ILE A 9 1.89 -20.41 -5.04
N PHE A 10 0.76 -20.89 -4.53
CA PHE A 10 -0.31 -21.47 -5.31
C PHE A 10 -1.41 -20.44 -5.54
N PHE A 11 -2.00 -20.44 -6.72
CA PHE A 11 -3.02 -19.47 -7.11
C PHE A 11 -4.34 -20.18 -7.40
N LYS A 12 -5.43 -19.42 -7.28
CA LYS A 12 -6.73 -19.75 -7.85
C LYS A 12 -7.06 -18.71 -8.91
N TRP A 13 -7.88 -19.08 -9.88
CA TRP A 13 -8.39 -18.11 -10.84
C TRP A 13 -9.18 -17.00 -10.12
N GLY A 14 -8.89 -15.76 -10.48
CA GLY A 14 -9.60 -14.57 -9.99
C GLY A 14 -10.85 -14.28 -10.80
N ASP A 15 -11.57 -13.24 -10.38
CA ASP A 15 -12.63 -12.60 -11.16
C ASP A 15 -12.11 -11.29 -11.79
N ASP A 16 -12.96 -10.59 -12.51
CA ASP A 16 -12.67 -9.33 -13.19
C ASP A 16 -12.64 -8.10 -12.26
N ARG A 17 -12.89 -8.28 -10.95
CA ARG A 17 -12.97 -7.17 -9.99
C ARG A 17 -11.60 -6.70 -9.50
N GLY A 18 -10.55 -7.49 -9.73
CA GLY A 18 -9.18 -7.17 -9.34
C GLY A 18 -8.64 -8.02 -8.18
N PRO A 19 -7.37 -7.79 -7.78
CA PRO A 19 -6.73 -8.59 -6.74
C PRO A 19 -7.40 -8.39 -5.39
N ARG A 20 -7.47 -9.45 -4.59
CA ARG A 20 -7.96 -9.41 -3.22
C ARG A 20 -6.78 -9.34 -2.27
N GLY A 21 -6.82 -8.40 -1.33
CA GLY A 21 -5.84 -8.32 -0.25
C GLY A 21 -6.05 -9.41 0.80
N SER A 22 -5.17 -9.43 1.81
CA SER A 22 -5.23 -10.35 2.95
C SER A 22 -6.56 -10.32 3.72
N LEU A 23 -7.32 -9.22 3.67
CA LEU A 23 -8.66 -9.11 4.25
C LEU A 23 -9.78 -9.68 3.36
N GLY A 24 -9.45 -10.24 2.20
CA GLY A 24 -10.39 -10.78 1.22
C GLY A 24 -11.14 -9.72 0.38
N GLN A 25 -10.91 -8.44 0.66
CA GLN A 25 -11.49 -7.31 -0.06
C GLN A 25 -10.70 -7.01 -1.33
N VAL A 26 -11.41 -6.54 -2.36
CA VAL A 26 -10.78 -6.06 -3.61
C VAL A 26 -9.93 -4.84 -3.30
N LEU A 27 -8.68 -4.83 -3.78
CA LEU A 27 -7.80 -3.70 -3.62
C LEU A 27 -8.22 -2.55 -4.53
N THR A 28 -8.28 -1.36 -3.97
CA THR A 28 -8.55 -0.11 -4.66
C THR A 28 -7.23 0.57 -5.01
N ALA A 29 -7.01 0.77 -6.31
CA ALA A 29 -5.84 1.47 -6.83
C ALA A 29 -5.59 2.79 -6.09
N ASP A 30 -4.33 3.06 -5.77
CA ASP A 30 -3.88 4.28 -5.13
C ASP A 30 -4.46 4.51 -3.71
N ARG A 31 -5.24 3.57 -3.16
CA ARG A 31 -5.93 3.67 -1.86
C ARG A 31 -5.64 2.51 -0.92
N SER A 32 -5.49 1.29 -1.42
CA SER A 32 -5.16 0.16 -0.57
C SER A 32 -3.67 0.15 -0.23
N ILE A 33 -3.37 -0.13 1.04
CA ILE A 33 -2.01 -0.32 1.51
C ILE A 33 -1.84 -1.69 2.16
N ALA A 34 -0.66 -2.28 2.00
CA ALA A 34 -0.22 -3.38 2.81
C ALA A 34 0.49 -2.86 4.08
N VAL A 35 0.11 -3.41 5.23
CA VAL A 35 0.68 -3.05 6.54
C VAL A 35 0.92 -4.29 7.40
N ASP A 36 1.61 -4.09 8.52
CA ASP A 36 1.67 -5.10 9.58
C ASP A 36 0.41 -5.04 10.46
N HIS A 37 -0.54 -5.96 10.21
CA HIS A 37 -1.79 -6.05 10.97
C HIS A 37 -1.63 -6.47 12.44
N THR A 38 -0.44 -6.90 12.85
CA THR A 38 -0.16 -7.13 14.29
C THR A 38 0.02 -5.81 15.05
N ILE A 39 0.24 -4.71 14.33
CA ILE A 39 0.49 -3.37 14.88
C ILE A 39 -0.66 -2.43 14.54
N PHE A 40 -1.11 -2.45 13.28
CA PHE A 40 -2.14 -1.53 12.80
C PHE A 40 -3.50 -2.21 12.65
N PRO A 41 -4.58 -1.60 13.15
CA PRO A 41 -5.92 -2.18 13.08
C PRO A 41 -6.39 -2.30 11.63
N SER A 42 -6.97 -3.47 11.32
CA SER A 42 -7.68 -3.68 10.06
C SER A 42 -8.92 -2.79 10.02
N GLY A 43 -9.15 -2.08 8.91
CA GLY A 43 -10.33 -1.21 8.73
C GLY A 43 -10.19 0.24 9.22
N ALA A 44 -9.04 0.64 9.75
CA ALA A 44 -8.78 2.06 10.03
C ALA A 44 -8.62 2.87 8.75
N ILE A 45 -8.83 4.19 8.83
CA ILE A 45 -8.56 5.11 7.73
C ILE A 45 -7.20 5.76 7.98
N GLY A 46 -6.27 5.55 7.05
CA GLY A 46 -4.96 6.17 7.08
C GLY A 46 -4.89 7.41 6.19
N TYR A 47 -3.94 8.31 6.47
CA TYR A 47 -3.52 9.37 5.56
C TYR A 47 -2.01 9.23 5.29
N LEU A 48 -1.67 8.91 4.04
CA LEU A 48 -0.29 8.71 3.60
C LEU A 48 0.22 9.97 2.92
N VAL A 49 1.39 10.44 3.36
CA VAL A 49 2.16 11.50 2.71
C VAL A 49 3.50 10.91 2.27
N SER A 50 3.82 11.00 0.98
CA SER A 50 5.11 10.58 0.43
C SER A 50 5.34 11.29 -0.91
N ARG A 51 6.26 10.80 -1.73
CA ARG A 51 6.50 11.26 -3.10
C ARG A 51 6.47 10.08 -4.06
N ARG A 52 6.08 10.33 -5.30
CA ARG A 52 6.02 9.34 -6.38
C ARG A 52 6.79 9.83 -7.61
N PRO A 53 7.36 8.93 -8.40
CA PRO A 53 8.10 9.33 -9.60
C PRO A 53 7.14 9.84 -10.67
N ILE A 54 7.58 10.84 -11.42
CA ILE A 54 7.02 11.28 -12.69
C ILE A 54 8.04 10.93 -13.76
N PHE A 55 7.61 10.21 -14.79
CA PHE A 55 8.48 9.70 -15.84
C PHE A 55 8.46 10.61 -17.08
N ASN A 56 9.58 10.64 -17.80
CA ASN A 56 9.66 11.13 -19.18
C ASN A 56 9.12 10.09 -20.16
N ASP A 57 8.94 10.47 -21.43
CA ASP A 57 8.49 9.59 -22.51
C ASP A 57 9.42 8.38 -22.73
N ASN A 58 10.70 8.50 -22.36
CA ASN A 58 11.69 7.42 -22.44
C ASN A 58 11.71 6.48 -21.20
N GLY A 59 10.75 6.62 -20.27
CA GLY A 59 10.64 5.80 -19.07
C GLY A 59 11.62 6.15 -17.94
N THR A 60 12.46 7.17 -18.10
CA THR A 60 13.34 7.65 -17.01
C THR A 60 12.59 8.56 -16.03
N ILE A 61 12.95 8.53 -14.75
CA ILE A 61 12.38 9.45 -13.75
C ILE A 61 12.80 10.88 -14.10
N ASN A 62 11.84 11.73 -14.42
CA ASN A 62 12.03 13.17 -14.59
C ASN A 62 12.24 13.84 -13.24
N HIS A 63 11.25 13.71 -12.35
CA HIS A 63 11.27 14.26 -11.00
C HIS A 63 10.37 13.47 -10.07
N TRP A 64 10.47 13.76 -8.77
CA TRP A 64 9.58 13.22 -7.75
C TRP A 64 8.53 14.24 -7.34
N LYS A 65 7.28 13.83 -7.31
CA LYS A 65 6.15 14.68 -6.93
C LYS A 65 5.58 14.22 -5.59
N THR A 66 5.52 15.13 -4.62
CA THR A 66 4.87 14.89 -3.33
C THR A 66 3.37 14.63 -3.52
N PHE A 67 2.82 13.70 -2.75
CA PHE A 67 1.39 13.44 -2.69
C PHE A 67 0.95 13.20 -1.24
N GLY A 68 -0.33 13.49 -0.98
CA GLY A 68 -1.02 13.15 0.25
C GLY A 68 -2.38 12.55 -0.09
N ARG A 69 -2.78 11.47 0.59
CA ARG A 69 -4.08 10.81 0.33
C ARG A 69 -4.55 9.91 1.45
N PHE A 70 -5.87 9.78 1.56
CA PHE A 70 -6.48 8.74 2.37
C PHE A 70 -6.24 7.35 1.78
N VAL A 71 -5.94 6.40 2.66
CA VAL A 71 -5.61 5.00 2.36
C VAL A 71 -6.29 4.06 3.35
N LEU A 72 -6.41 2.78 2.97
CA LEU A 72 -7.04 1.74 3.75
C LEU A 72 -6.09 0.53 3.91
N PRO A 73 -5.83 0.04 5.14
CA PRO A 73 -5.03 -1.15 5.40
C PRO A 73 -5.85 -2.40 5.05
N GLN A 74 -5.80 -2.80 3.77
CA GLN A 74 -6.60 -3.89 3.21
C GLN A 74 -5.76 -5.12 2.84
N ASP A 75 -4.44 -5.01 2.95
CA ASP A 75 -3.52 -6.09 2.60
C ASP A 75 -2.37 -6.23 3.61
N SER A 76 -1.62 -7.33 3.48
CA SER A 76 -0.41 -7.59 4.25
C SER A 76 0.61 -8.34 3.39
N GLY A 77 1.90 -8.08 3.60
CA GLY A 77 2.98 -8.79 2.94
C GLY A 77 3.95 -9.40 3.95
N ALA A 78 4.54 -10.55 3.61
CA ALA A 78 5.52 -11.21 4.48
C ALA A 78 6.74 -10.31 4.80
N ALA A 79 7.11 -9.41 3.88
CA ALA A 79 8.18 -8.44 4.03
C ALA A 79 7.73 -7.07 4.60
N ILE A 80 6.42 -6.87 4.81
CA ILE A 80 5.86 -5.64 5.36
C ILE A 80 5.65 -5.84 6.85
N LYS A 81 6.65 -5.42 7.64
CA LYS A 81 6.72 -5.65 9.09
C LYS A 81 7.10 -4.39 9.84
N GLY A 82 6.56 -4.24 11.04
CA GLY A 82 6.87 -3.12 11.93
C GLY A 82 6.11 -1.83 11.60
N PRO A 83 6.24 -0.80 12.46
CA PRO A 83 5.47 0.45 12.34
C PRO A 83 5.99 1.40 11.25
N GLY A 84 7.20 1.18 10.74
CA GLY A 84 7.88 2.06 9.79
C GLY A 84 7.77 1.64 8.32
N ARG A 85 6.88 0.69 7.98
CA ARG A 85 6.76 0.12 6.65
C ARG A 85 5.32 0.10 6.17
N VAL A 86 5.12 0.57 4.94
CA VAL A 86 3.85 0.50 4.22
C VAL A 86 4.17 0.21 2.76
N ASP A 87 3.30 -0.57 2.11
CA ASP A 87 3.33 -0.77 0.66
C ASP A 87 2.04 -0.22 0.06
N LEU A 88 2.14 0.56 -1.02
CA LEU A 88 0.98 1.20 -1.65
C LEU A 88 0.63 0.46 -2.93
N PHE A 89 -0.59 -0.04 -3.03
CA PHE A 89 -1.09 -0.64 -4.25
C PHE A 89 -1.39 0.45 -5.29
N MET A 90 -0.60 0.51 -6.36
CA MET A 90 -0.64 1.58 -7.37
C MET A 90 -1.49 1.26 -8.62
N CYS A 91 -2.25 0.15 -8.64
CA CYS A 91 -2.94 -0.42 -9.80
C CYS A 91 -2.06 -1.36 -10.66
N ASN A 92 -2.53 -1.70 -11.86
CA ASN A 92 -1.93 -2.62 -12.82
C ASN A 92 -1.70 -1.99 -14.20
N ASP A 93 -1.54 -0.67 -14.27
CA ASP A 93 -1.24 0.04 -15.51
C ASP A 93 0.28 0.20 -15.72
N TYR A 94 0.66 0.72 -16.90
CA TYR A 94 2.07 0.93 -17.27
C TYR A 94 2.79 1.90 -16.32
N TYR A 95 2.08 2.89 -15.78
CA TYR A 95 2.67 3.78 -14.79
C TYR A 95 2.96 3.03 -13.48
N ALA A 96 2.01 2.24 -12.99
CA ALA A 96 2.11 1.49 -11.76
C ALA A 96 3.27 0.50 -11.78
N GLU A 97 3.49 -0.20 -12.91
CA GLU A 97 4.61 -1.13 -13.09
C GLU A 97 5.96 -0.42 -12.84
N GLN A 98 6.19 0.70 -13.52
CA GLN A 98 7.46 1.44 -13.40
C GLN A 98 7.58 2.18 -12.06
N ALA A 99 6.48 2.80 -11.61
CA ALA A 99 6.45 3.52 -10.36
C ALA A 99 6.74 2.58 -9.18
N ALA A 100 6.01 1.46 -9.06
CA ALA A 100 6.16 0.52 -7.96
C ALA A 100 7.59 -0.03 -7.85
N GLY A 101 8.23 -0.37 -8.97
CA GLY A 101 9.62 -0.83 -8.99
C GLY A 101 10.63 0.23 -8.53
N SER A 102 10.29 1.51 -8.68
CA SER A 102 11.13 2.65 -8.26
C SER A 102 10.87 3.10 -6.82
N MET A 103 9.75 2.68 -6.22
CA MET A 103 9.34 3.16 -4.89
C MET A 103 10.25 2.59 -3.78
N LYS A 104 11.01 3.46 -3.15
CA LYS A 104 11.71 3.20 -1.87
C LYS A 104 11.79 4.48 -1.04
N GLU A 105 10.65 5.13 -0.90
CA GLU A 105 10.59 6.50 -0.41
C GLU A 105 10.23 6.62 1.06
N LYS A 106 10.73 7.70 1.67
CA LYS A 106 10.29 8.10 2.99
C LYS A 106 8.85 8.62 2.89
N GLY A 107 8.08 8.39 3.94
CA GLY A 107 6.72 8.88 4.03
C GLY A 107 6.27 8.94 5.48
N SER A 108 5.13 9.57 5.69
CA SER A 108 4.43 9.63 6.97
C SER A 108 3.05 9.03 6.78
N LEU A 109 2.69 8.08 7.64
CA LEU A 109 1.38 7.46 7.67
C LEU A 109 0.72 7.79 9.01
N PHE A 110 -0.42 8.45 8.94
CA PHE A 110 -1.25 8.81 10.08
C PHE A 110 -2.50 7.94 10.06
N PHE A 111 -3.01 7.53 11.22
CA PHE A 111 -4.28 6.83 11.32
C PHE A 111 -5.31 7.71 12.02
N LEU A 112 -6.53 7.75 11.47
CA LEU A 112 -7.68 8.37 12.12
C LEU A 112 -8.24 7.38 13.14
N LEU A 113 -8.21 7.77 14.40
CA LEU A 113 -8.84 7.02 15.48
C LEU A 113 -10.17 7.67 15.83
N PRO A 114 -11.24 6.87 16.04
CA PRO A 114 -12.48 7.43 16.52
C PRO A 114 -12.25 8.05 17.90
N ARG A 115 -12.72 9.28 18.08
CA ARG A 115 -12.76 9.94 19.39
C ARG A 115 -13.58 9.07 20.35
N THR A 116 -12.99 8.70 21.48
CA THR A 116 -13.69 7.95 22.54
C THR A 116 -14.79 8.82 23.13
N GLU A 117 -15.80 8.21 23.77
CA GLU A 117 -16.92 8.97 24.35
C GLU A 117 -16.45 9.97 25.43
N ASP A 118 -15.46 9.61 26.24
CA ASP A 118 -14.85 10.47 27.26
C ASP A 118 -14.21 11.74 26.69
N GLU A 119 -13.67 11.67 25.47
CA GLU A 119 -13.10 12.83 24.81
C GLU A 119 -14.17 13.72 24.16
N ARG A 120 -15.38 13.21 23.86
CA ARG A 120 -16.46 13.98 23.21
C ARG A 120 -17.22 14.89 24.17
N LEU A 121 -17.20 14.59 25.46
CA LEU A 121 -17.88 15.35 26.51
C LEU A 121 -17.05 16.56 27.03
N ASN A 122 -15.85 16.78 26.45
CA ASN A 122 -14.99 17.94 26.64
C ASN A 122 -14.88 18.77 25.35
#